data_AF-A0A8T4D760-F1
#
_entry.id   AF-A0A8T4D760-F1
#
_cell.length_a   1.000
_cell.length_b   1.000
_cell.length_c   1.000
_cell.angle_alpha   90.00
_cell.angle_beta   90.00
_cell.angle_gamma   90.00
#
_symmetry.space_group_name_H-M   'P 1'
#
loop_
_entity.id
_entity.type
_entity.pdbx_description
1 polymer ?
#
loop_
_entity_poly.entity_id
_entity_poly.type
_entity_poly.pdbx_seq_one_letter_code
_entity_poly.pdbx_strand_id
1 'polypeptide(L)'
;RFNSLTQDVEKEKRMSCRPYIMMPYLASILLVATTIMMLSFTTGTLGVTAISGDAAPQKDFSGMKMIFLTSVIFHSYLIGIVAGKISEESVAAGFKHAAILVVIACVAAKVVPLFIAI
;
A
#
# COMPACT_ATOMS: atom_id res chain seq x y z
N ARG A 1 -3.16 31.83 32.35
CA ARG A 1 -3.87 32.35 31.15
C ARG A 1 -3.13 32.04 29.84
N PHE A 2 -1.80 32.16 29.77
CA PHE A 2 -1.03 31.71 28.60
C PHE A 2 -1.01 30.18 28.43
N ASN A 3 -0.86 29.43 29.54
CA ASN A 3 -0.81 27.96 29.49
C ASN A 3 -2.08 27.30 28.90
N SER A 4 -3.25 27.89 29.16
CA SER A 4 -4.52 27.40 28.61
C SER A 4 -4.64 27.67 27.11
N LEU A 5 -4.20 28.85 26.66
CA LEU A 5 -4.21 29.22 25.24
C LEU A 5 -3.28 28.32 24.41
N THR A 6 -2.12 27.92 24.95
CA THR A 6 -1.20 26.99 24.27
C THR A 6 -1.78 25.57 24.19
N GLN A 7 -2.42 25.08 25.25
CA GLN A 7 -3.09 23.78 25.22
C GLN A 7 -4.27 23.74 24.25
N ASP A 8 -5.04 24.82 24.14
CA ASP A 8 -6.18 24.90 23.22
C ASP A 8 -5.71 24.85 21.75
N VAL A 9 -4.60 25.51 21.42
CA VAL A 9 -3.99 25.46 20.07
C VAL A 9 -3.44 24.07 19.72
N GLU A 10 -2.78 23.39 20.67
CA GLU A 10 -2.35 22.00 20.46
C GLU A 10 -3.53 21.06 20.24
N LYS A 11 -4.65 21.30 20.95
CA LYS A 11 -5.88 20.51 20.83
C LYS A 11 -6.56 20.74 19.48
N GLU A 12 -6.65 21.97 19.01
CA GLU A 12 -7.17 22.30 17.67
C GLU A 12 -6.32 21.71 16.56
N LYS A 13 -4.98 21.77 16.68
CA LYS A 13 -4.05 21.15 15.73
C LYS A 13 -4.28 19.63 15.66
N ARG A 14 -4.36 18.96 16.81
CA ARG A 14 -4.60 17.51 16.89
C ARG A 14 -5.96 17.09 16.32
N MET A 15 -7.01 17.90 16.54
CA MET A 15 -8.33 17.65 15.97
C MET A 15 -8.35 17.81 14.45
N SER A 16 -7.59 18.78 13.92
CA SER A 16 -7.49 19.04 12.48
C SER A 16 -6.67 17.99 11.72
N CYS A 17 -5.69 17.35 12.38
CA CYS A 17 -4.86 16.30 11.78
C CYS A 17 -5.50 14.90 11.79
N ARG A 18 -6.53 14.68 12.63
CA ARG A 18 -7.19 13.38 12.78
C ARG A 18 -7.86 12.84 11.50
N PRO A 19 -8.51 13.67 10.66
CA PRO A 19 -9.00 13.25 9.34
C PRO A 19 -7.88 12.83 8.37
N TYR A 20 -6.66 13.36 8.56
CA TYR A 20 -5.53 13.11 7.68
C TYR A 20 -4.98 11.67 7.81
N ILE A 21 -5.34 10.95 8.87
CA ILE A 21 -5.03 9.51 9.04
C ILE A 21 -5.70 8.65 7.99
N MET A 22 -6.91 9.00 7.52
CA MET A 22 -7.67 8.12 6.62
C MET A 22 -7.10 8.10 5.19
N MET A 23 -6.51 9.22 4.75
CA MET A 23 -5.89 9.38 3.42
C MET A 23 -4.86 8.29 3.08
N PRO A 24 -3.82 8.05 3.91
CA PRO A 24 -2.79 7.04 3.61
C PRO A 24 -3.30 5.60 3.61
N TYR A 25 -4.37 5.28 4.34
CA TYR A 25 -4.96 3.94 4.32
C TYR A 25 -5.62 3.65 2.96
N LEU A 26 -6.41 4.60 2.46
CA LEU A 26 -7.00 4.52 1.13
C LEU A 26 -5.92 4.45 0.05
N ALA A 27 -4.89 5.31 0.15
CA ALA A 27 -3.79 5.34 -0.82
C ALA A 27 -3.05 3.99 -0.90
N SER A 28 -2.75 3.38 0.24
CA SER A 28 -2.10 2.06 0.32
C SER A 28 -2.93 0.96 -0.34
N ILE A 29 -4.23 0.86 -0.01
CA ILE A 29 -5.11 -0.17 -0.56
C ILE A 29 -5.25 -0.01 -2.08
N LEU A 30 -5.47 1.23 -2.55
CA LEU A 30 -5.59 1.52 -3.97
C LEU A 30 -4.31 1.20 -4.74
N LEU A 31 -3.15 1.54 -4.17
CA LEU A 31 -1.86 1.23 -4.79
C LEU A 31 -1.66 -0.28 -4.91
N VAL A 32 -1.84 -1.03 -3.82
CA VAL A 32 -1.71 -2.50 -3.82
C VAL A 32 -2.63 -3.12 -4.87
N ALA A 33 -3.90 -2.72 -4.90
CA ALA A 33 -4.88 -3.22 -5.86
C ALA A 33 -4.47 -2.89 -7.31
N THR A 34 -4.10 -1.64 -7.58
CA THR A 34 -3.73 -1.18 -8.93
C THR A 34 -2.47 -1.88 -9.43
N THR A 35 -1.44 -2.03 -8.58
CA THR A 35 -0.19 -2.69 -8.97
C THR A 35 -0.41 -4.17 -9.26
N ILE A 36 -1.18 -4.89 -8.44
CA ILE A 36 -1.48 -6.30 -8.68
C ILE A 36 -2.33 -6.46 -9.95
N MET A 37 -3.34 -5.62 -10.13
CA MET A 37 -4.18 -5.64 -11.32
C MET A 37 -3.35 -5.41 -12.58
N MET A 38 -2.53 -4.35 -12.61
CA MET A 38 -1.65 -4.04 -13.74
C MET A 38 -0.64 -5.16 -14.03
N LEU A 39 -0.09 -5.78 -12.98
CA LEU A 39 0.82 -6.92 -13.11
C LEU A 39 0.12 -8.16 -13.69
N SER A 40 -1.09 -8.47 -13.23
CA SER A 40 -1.90 -9.57 -13.77
C SER A 40 -2.24 -9.34 -15.24
N PHE A 41 -2.69 -8.14 -15.62
CA PHE A 41 -2.91 -7.79 -17.03
C PHE A 41 -1.63 -7.92 -17.85
N THR A 42 -0.50 -7.38 -17.38
CA THR A 42 0.77 -7.44 -18.11
C THR A 42 1.23 -8.88 -18.33
N THR A 43 1.13 -9.74 -17.31
CA THR A 43 1.49 -11.16 -17.44
C THR A 43 0.49 -11.95 -18.31
N GLY A 44 -0.80 -11.60 -18.27
CA GLY A 44 -1.82 -12.19 -19.14
C GLY A 44 -1.62 -11.84 -20.61
N THR A 45 -1.41 -10.57 -20.94
CA THR A 45 -1.19 -10.12 -22.33
C THR A 45 0.12 -10.66 -22.90
N LEU A 46 1.21 -10.66 -22.11
CA LEU A 46 2.49 -11.24 -22.54
C LEU A 46 2.40 -12.77 -22.76
N GLY A 47 1.57 -13.47 -21.98
CA GLY A 47 1.28 -14.88 -22.17
C GLY A 47 0.47 -15.17 -23.45
N VAL A 48 -0.43 -14.27 -23.84
CA VAL A 48 -1.20 -14.37 -25.09
C VAL A 48 -0.34 -14.04 -26.32
N THR A 49 0.56 -13.06 -26.24
CA THR A 49 1.48 -12.72 -27.36
C THR A 49 2.56 -13.78 -27.62
N ALA A 50 2.80 -14.71 -26.69
CA ALA A 50 3.70 -15.84 -26.91
C ALA A 50 3.09 -16.95 -27.78
N ILE A 51 1.78 -16.91 -28.05
CA ILE A 51 1.08 -17.90 -28.89
C ILE A 51 1.26 -17.58 -30.39
N SER A 52 1.69 -16.36 -30.75
CA SER A 52 1.71 -15.89 -32.15
C SER A 52 3.08 -15.87 -32.84
N GLY A 53 4.05 -16.70 -32.45
CA GLY A 53 5.09 -17.07 -33.41
C GLY A 53 6.55 -17.13 -32.97
N ASP A 54 6.88 -17.43 -31.72
CA ASP A 54 8.24 -17.93 -31.47
C ASP A 54 8.29 -18.87 -30.28
N ALA A 55 9.03 -19.98 -30.44
CA ALA A 55 9.24 -21.02 -29.44
C ALA A 55 10.18 -20.54 -28.33
N ALA A 56 9.80 -19.49 -27.61
CA ALA A 56 10.52 -19.02 -26.43
C ALA A 56 10.02 -19.80 -25.19
N PRO A 57 10.92 -20.21 -24.28
CA PRO A 57 10.54 -20.93 -23.06
C PRO A 57 9.56 -20.05 -22.28
N GLN A 58 8.53 -20.65 -21.69
CA GLN A 58 7.59 -19.95 -20.81
C GLN A 58 8.39 -19.06 -19.85
N LYS A 59 8.38 -17.75 -20.07
CA LYS A 59 9.20 -16.84 -19.27
C LYS A 59 8.58 -16.84 -17.89
N ASP A 60 9.25 -17.48 -16.93
CA ASP A 60 8.78 -17.56 -15.55
C ASP A 60 8.58 -16.16 -14.98
N PHE A 61 7.32 -15.70 -14.96
CA PHE A 61 6.94 -14.41 -14.40
C PHE A 61 7.01 -14.40 -12.87
N SER A 62 7.36 -15.52 -12.23
CA SER A 62 7.52 -15.65 -10.78
C SER A 62 8.50 -14.65 -10.18
N GLY A 63 9.65 -14.42 -10.82
CA GLY A 63 10.65 -13.46 -10.33
C GLY A 63 10.10 -12.02 -10.34
N MET A 64 9.41 -11.63 -11.42
CA MET A 64 8.79 -10.32 -11.53
C MET A 64 7.66 -10.15 -10.51
N LYS A 65 6.81 -11.17 -10.35
CA LYS A 65 5.76 -11.16 -9.32
C LYS A 65 6.31 -10.97 -7.92
N MET A 66 7.39 -11.69 -7.57
CA MET A 66 8.02 -11.58 -6.26
C MET A 66 8.54 -10.15 -6.00
N ILE A 67 9.27 -9.58 -6.96
CA ILE A 67 9.84 -8.22 -6.84
C ILE A 67 8.74 -7.15 -6.67
N PHE A 68 7.68 -7.22 -7.47
CA PHE A 68 6.58 -6.26 -7.38
C PHE A 68 5.78 -6.42 -6.08
N LEU A 69 5.51 -7.64 -5.63
CA LEU A 69 4.82 -7.88 -4.36
C LEU A 69 5.64 -7.36 -3.17
N THR A 70 6.94 -7.68 -3.10
CA THR A 70 7.78 -7.18 -1.99
C THR A 70 7.93 -5.67 -2.01
N SER A 71 7.99 -5.05 -3.20
CA SER A 71 8.07 -3.59 -3.35
C SER A 71 6.79 -2.90 -2.86
N VAL A 72 5.62 -3.43 -3.23
CA VAL A 72 4.31 -2.91 -2.79
C VAL A 72 4.11 -3.03 -1.28
N ILE A 73 4.51 -4.16 -0.68
CA ILE A 73 4.43 -4.35 0.77
C ILE A 73 5.34 -3.34 1.48
N PHE A 74 6.57 -3.15 0.99
CA PHE A 74 7.48 -2.14 1.54
C PHE A 74 6.93 -0.72 1.40
N HIS A 75 6.31 -0.40 0.26
CA HIS A 75 5.70 0.91 0.05
C HIS A 75 4.52 1.17 1.01
N SER A 76 3.68 0.16 1.26
CA SER A 76 2.60 0.25 2.26
C SER A 76 3.11 0.51 3.68
N TYR A 77 4.25 -0.09 4.03
CA TYR A 77 4.93 0.13 5.31
C TYR A 77 5.42 1.58 5.45
N LEU A 78 6.07 2.12 4.41
CA LEU A 78 6.55 3.50 4.41
C LEU A 78 5.41 4.51 4.51
N ILE A 79 4.33 4.31 3.74
CA ILE A 79 3.12 5.14 3.82
C ILE A 79 2.56 5.14 5.26
N GLY A 80 2.52 3.98 5.93
CA GLY A 80 2.03 3.89 7.31
C GLY A 80 2.90 4.62 8.33
N ILE A 81 4.23 4.62 8.17
CA ILE A 81 5.11 5.42 9.03
C ILE A 81 4.90 6.91 8.79
N VAL A 82 4.82 7.33 7.52
CA VAL A 82 4.55 8.73 7.16
C VAL A 82 3.20 9.18 7.70
N ALA A 83 2.17 8.32 7.61
CA ALA A 83 0.85 8.57 8.17
C ALA A 83 0.89 8.90 9.66
N GLY A 84 1.55 8.06 10.47
CA GLY A 84 1.62 8.30 11.91
C GLY A 84 2.50 9.48 12.30
N LYS A 85 3.53 9.81 11.52
CA LYS A 85 4.31 11.05 11.72
C LYS A 85 3.45 12.29 11.47
N ILE A 86 2.59 12.27 10.45
CA ILE A 86 1.73 13.43 10.13
C ILE A 86 0.61 13.61 11.14
N SER A 87 0.13 12.52 11.74
CA SER A 87 -1.08 12.56 12.56
C SER A 87 -0.86 12.69 14.07
N GLU A 88 0.18 12.06 14.59
CA GLU A 88 0.48 12.01 16.02
C GLU A 88 1.87 12.58 16.34
N GLU A 89 2.55 13.14 15.32
CA GLU A 89 3.91 13.72 15.42
C GLU A 89 4.97 12.73 15.96
N SER A 90 4.62 11.45 16.02
CA SER A 90 5.38 10.40 16.68
C SER A 90 5.62 9.22 15.76
N VAL A 91 6.87 8.75 15.73
CA VAL A 91 7.28 7.57 14.96
C VAL A 91 6.70 6.28 15.56
N ALA A 92 6.53 6.24 16.89
CA ALA A 92 5.94 5.09 17.59
C ALA A 92 4.48 4.86 17.16
N ALA A 93 3.72 5.95 16.95
CA ALA A 93 2.39 5.88 16.39
C ALA A 93 2.41 5.38 14.94
N GLY A 94 3.35 5.86 14.12
CA GLY A 94 3.56 5.39 12.74
C GLY A 94 3.81 3.90 12.63
N PHE A 95 4.50 3.28 13.59
CA PHE A 95 4.71 1.84 13.59
C PHE A 95 3.41 1.05 13.75
N LYS A 96 2.47 1.50 14.60
CA LYS A 96 1.14 0.87 14.73
C LYS A 96 0.35 0.97 13.42
N HIS A 97 0.37 2.13 12.79
CA HIS A 97 -0.35 2.37 11.54
C HIS A 97 0.27 1.56 10.39
N ALA A 98 1.60 1.51 10.31
CA ALA A 98 2.33 0.70 9.35
C ALA A 98 2.10 -0.81 9.52
N ALA A 99 2.08 -1.33 10.75
CA ALA A 99 1.81 -2.73 11.01
C ALA A 99 0.41 -3.14 10.51
N ILE A 100 -0.62 -2.31 10.77
CA ILE A 100 -1.99 -2.56 10.28
C ILE A 100 -2.02 -2.54 8.74
N LEU A 101 -1.38 -1.55 8.13
CA LEU A 101 -1.36 -1.43 6.67
C LEU A 101 -0.62 -2.57 5.97
N VAL A 102 0.47 -3.07 6.54
CA VAL A 102 1.21 -4.23 6.01
C VAL A 102 0.35 -5.49 6.09
N VAL A 103 -0.37 -5.71 7.19
CA VAL A 103 -1.29 -6.86 7.31
C VAL A 103 -2.38 -6.78 6.23
N ILE A 104 -2.98 -5.60 6.03
CA ILE A 104 -3.97 -5.38 4.98
C ILE A 104 -3.35 -5.62 3.59
N ALA A 105 -2.15 -5.12 3.33
CA ALA A 105 -1.45 -5.31 2.06
C ALA A 105 -1.14 -6.78 1.78
N CYS A 106 -0.73 -7.55 2.80
CA CYS A 106 -0.52 -9.00 2.67
C CYS A 106 -1.82 -9.75 2.37
N VAL A 107 -2.93 -9.39 3.02
CA VAL A 107 -4.25 -9.98 2.73
C VAL A 107 -4.69 -9.63 1.32
N ALA A 108 -4.62 -8.35 0.94
CA ALA A 108 -4.95 -7.88 -0.40
C ALA A 108 -4.09 -8.56 -1.48
N ALA A 109 -2.80 -8.77 -1.22
CA ALA A 109 -1.89 -9.47 -2.12
C ALA A 109 -2.29 -10.92 -2.41
N LYS A 110 -3.04 -11.56 -1.49
CA LYS A 110 -3.58 -12.91 -1.69
C LYS A 110 -5.00 -12.91 -2.26
N VAL A 111 -5.82 -11.95 -1.86
CA VAL A 111 -7.24 -11.86 -2.24
C VAL A 111 -7.42 -11.35 -3.68
N VAL A 112 -6.71 -10.29 -4.07
CA VAL A 112 -6.83 -9.68 -5.41
C VAL A 112 -6.55 -10.67 -6.56
N PRO A 113 -5.48 -11.50 -6.54
CA PRO A 113 -5.28 -12.46 -7.61
C PRO A 113 -6.35 -13.56 -7.65
N LEU A 114 -7.05 -13.84 -6.54
CA LEU A 114 -8.16 -14.79 -6.50
C LEU A 114 -9.38 -14.26 -7.28
N PHE A 115 -9.65 -12.95 -7.20
CA PHE A 115 -10.71 -12.29 -7.98
C PHE A 115 -10.40 -12.20 -9.48
N ILE A 116 -9.12 -12.18 -9.88
CA ILE A 116 -8.70 -12.10 -11.28
C ILE A 116 -8.62 -13.49 -11.93
N ALA A 117 -8.46 -14.55 -11.13
CA ALA A 117 -8.40 -15.93 -11.60
C ALA A 117 -9.78 -16.59 -11.80
N ILE A 118 -10.86 -15.93 -11.37
CA ILE A 118 -12.26 -16.25 -11.67
C ILE A 118 -12.66 -15.55 -12.97
#